data_AF-A0A3N5U5Z3-F1
#
_entry.id   AF-A0A3N5U5Z3-F1
#
_cell.length_a   1.000
_cell.length_b   1.000
_cell.length_c   1.000
_cell.angle_alpha   90.00
_cell.angle_beta   90.00
_cell.angle_gamma   90.00
#
_symmetry.space_group_name_H-M   'P 1'
#
loop_
_entity.id
_entity.type
_entity.pdbx_description
1 polymer ?
#
loop_
_entity_poly.entity_id
_entity_poly.type
_entity_poly.pdbx_seq_one_letter_code
_entity_poly.pdbx_strand_id
1 'polypeptide(L)'
;MIAIIVFGIILRASKYLPAFSMRGDELAVTQNLISRSAMDLMTRPLDYEQAAPFGFVLFTKALLTLFGPSEYVLRLIAFAAGCLSLILIQNLLTKTGGRYGNLFALAAFAFGNYLIYYSAELKQYSSDVLLCLVLLLAFYRHLSKETNAKDFVLLTILGTLALCFSYPAIFVIAGIGITLLLHYWRDKQKLLWIILTGLIWAGTFLALYLLLLRHQTQDAYLITFWDNLLSFMPMPPWRDISWFPKALSGLFFVVAGL
;
A
#
# COMPACT_ATOMS: atom_id res chain seq x y z
N MET A 1 -22.53 -2.12 11.59
CA MET A 1 -21.61 -1.88 10.45
C MET A 1 -21.58 -0.40 10.08
N ILE A 2 -22.69 0.21 9.66
CA ILE A 2 -22.72 1.65 9.31
C ILE A 2 -22.17 2.54 10.43
N ALA A 3 -22.64 2.36 11.68
CA ALA A 3 -22.13 3.13 12.81
C ALA A 3 -20.60 3.01 12.97
N ILE A 4 -20.03 1.79 12.83
CA ILE A 4 -18.58 1.56 12.91
C ILE A 4 -17.85 2.33 11.81
N ILE A 5 -18.39 2.33 10.58
CA ILE A 5 -17.82 3.05 9.44
C ILE A 5 -17.88 4.56 9.70
N VAL A 6 -19.02 5.09 10.12
CA VAL A 6 -19.20 6.52 10.41
C VAL A 6 -18.23 6.97 11.51
N PHE A 7 -18.16 6.25 12.63
CA PHE A 7 -17.20 6.56 13.69
C PHE A 7 -15.75 6.44 13.23
N GLY A 8 -15.41 5.43 12.43
CA GLY A 8 -14.06 5.27 11.86
C GLY A 8 -13.66 6.43 10.94
N ILE A 9 -14.60 6.99 10.17
CA ILE A 9 -14.39 8.20 9.36
C ILE A 9 -14.20 9.42 10.26
N ILE A 10 -15.04 9.60 11.30
CA ILE A 10 -14.91 10.70 12.26
C ILE A 10 -13.53 10.68 12.91
N LEU A 11 -13.01 9.52 13.31
CA LEU A 11 -11.68 9.40 13.91
C LEU A 11 -10.57 9.82 12.95
N ARG A 12 -10.64 9.42 11.67
CA ARG A 12 -9.69 9.85 10.64
C ARG A 12 -9.77 11.36 10.40
N ALA A 13 -10.99 11.90 10.33
CA ALA A 13 -11.23 13.33 10.18
C ALA A 13 -10.68 14.12 11.38
N SER A 14 -10.79 13.58 12.60
CA SER A 14 -10.21 14.20 13.81
C SER A 14 -8.69 14.32 13.80
N LYS A 15 -7.99 13.52 12.97
CA LYS A 15 -6.55 13.63 12.74
C LYS A 15 -6.20 14.54 11.57
N TYR A 16 -7.02 14.54 10.51
CA TYR A 16 -6.78 15.31 9.30
C TYR A 16 -7.16 16.80 9.44
N LEU A 17 -8.35 17.09 10.00
CA LEU A 17 -8.91 18.45 10.05
C LEU A 17 -8.12 19.45 10.91
N PRO A 18 -7.49 19.06 12.03
CA PRO A 18 -6.70 20.02 12.82
C PRO A 18 -5.42 20.51 12.12
N ALA A 19 -5.00 19.85 11.03
CA ALA A 19 -3.72 20.13 10.34
C ALA A 19 -2.55 20.24 11.33
N PHE A 20 -2.31 19.16 12.10
CA PHE A 20 -1.21 19.12 13.05
C PHE A 20 0.13 19.36 12.35
N SER A 21 1.04 20.05 13.03
CA SER A 21 2.36 20.38 12.48
C SER A 21 3.05 19.15 11.89
N MET A 22 3.64 19.33 10.72
CA MET A 22 4.31 18.25 9.98
C MET A 22 5.51 17.71 10.74
N ARG A 23 5.67 16.39 10.67
CA ARG A 23 6.88 15.72 11.15
C ARG A 23 8.05 15.96 10.20
N GLY A 24 9.27 15.73 10.68
CA GLY A 24 10.48 15.97 9.89
C GLY A 24 10.51 15.20 8.57
N ASP A 25 9.99 13.98 8.56
CA ASP A 25 9.90 13.14 7.38
C ASP A 25 8.75 13.53 6.43
N GLU A 26 7.66 14.12 6.93
CA GLU A 26 6.65 14.79 6.08
C GLU A 26 7.22 16.06 5.44
N LEU A 27 7.99 16.85 6.18
CA LEU A 27 8.65 18.06 5.66
C LEU A 27 9.65 17.71 4.56
N ALA A 28 10.42 16.64 4.74
CA ALA A 28 11.35 16.11 3.74
C ALA A 28 10.66 15.81 2.39
N VAL A 29 9.51 15.12 2.42
CA VAL A 29 8.71 14.86 1.20
C VAL A 29 8.10 16.16 0.66
N THR A 30 7.61 17.02 1.54
CA THR A 30 7.01 18.30 1.16
C THR A 30 7.98 19.19 0.40
N GLN A 31 9.25 19.27 0.84
CA GLN A 31 10.27 20.07 0.16
C GLN A 31 10.53 19.59 -1.26
N ASN A 32 10.60 18.28 -1.47
CA ASN A 32 10.67 17.70 -2.81
C ASN A 32 9.44 18.09 -3.65
N LEU A 33 8.23 17.96 -3.09
CA LEU A 33 6.98 18.27 -3.80
C LEU A 33 6.82 19.75 -4.15
N ILE A 34 7.33 20.66 -3.35
CA ILE A 34 7.22 22.11 -3.62
C ILE A 34 8.32 22.54 -4.58
N SER A 35 9.57 22.17 -4.33
CA SER A 35 10.73 22.73 -5.04
C SER A 35 10.99 22.13 -6.43
N ARG A 36 10.52 20.91 -6.69
CA ARG A 36 10.87 20.16 -7.91
C ARG A 36 9.75 20.15 -8.94
N SER A 37 10.11 20.08 -10.22
CA SER A 37 9.14 19.84 -11.30
C SER A 37 8.65 18.39 -11.30
N ALA A 38 7.53 18.10 -11.97
CA ALA A 38 7.06 16.72 -12.13
C ALA A 38 8.10 15.83 -12.84
N MET A 39 8.86 16.40 -13.78
CA MET A 39 9.94 15.68 -14.48
C MET A 39 11.09 15.33 -13.54
N ASP A 40 11.48 16.27 -12.66
CA ASP A 40 12.51 15.99 -11.67
C ASP A 40 12.08 14.89 -10.70
N LEU A 41 10.81 14.90 -10.27
CA LEU A 41 10.25 13.86 -9.39
C LEU A 41 10.16 12.48 -10.05
N MET A 42 10.11 12.41 -11.40
CA MET A 42 10.13 11.15 -12.14
C MET A 42 11.54 10.62 -12.40
N THR A 43 12.52 11.51 -12.54
CA THR A 43 13.84 11.16 -13.06
C THR A 43 14.93 11.14 -12.00
N ARG A 44 14.70 11.79 -10.85
CA ARG A 44 15.66 11.88 -9.76
C ARG A 44 15.11 11.24 -8.50
N PRO A 45 15.95 10.60 -7.67
CA PRO A 45 15.54 10.14 -6.35
C PRO A 45 15.11 11.34 -5.49
N LEU A 46 14.21 11.08 -4.53
CA LEU A 46 13.80 12.11 -3.56
C LEU A 46 14.99 12.46 -2.66
N ASP A 47 15.13 13.75 -2.35
CA ASP A 47 16.10 14.22 -1.34
C ASP A 47 15.66 13.79 0.06
N TYR A 48 16.59 13.92 1.02
CA TYR A 48 16.36 13.68 2.45
C TYR A 48 16.00 12.24 2.77
N GLU A 49 16.67 11.31 2.07
CA GLU A 49 16.60 9.87 2.36
C GLU A 49 15.15 9.35 2.34
N GLN A 50 14.29 9.95 1.52
CA GLN A 50 12.89 9.59 1.40
C GLN A 50 12.66 8.55 0.30
N ALA A 51 11.73 7.65 0.56
CA ALA A 51 11.29 6.61 -0.37
C ALA A 51 9.77 6.64 -0.50
N ALA A 52 9.28 6.90 -1.71
CA ALA A 52 7.84 6.89 -2.00
C ALA A 52 7.56 6.47 -3.45
N PRO A 53 6.48 5.70 -3.69
CA PRO A 53 6.07 5.33 -5.04
C PRO A 53 5.84 6.55 -5.92
N PHE A 54 6.37 6.53 -7.14
CA PHE A 54 6.33 7.71 -8.01
C PHE A 54 4.89 8.14 -8.35
N GLY A 55 3.97 7.19 -8.51
CA GLY A 55 2.55 7.48 -8.75
C GLY A 55 1.93 8.28 -7.59
N PHE A 56 2.27 7.91 -6.35
CA PHE A 56 1.83 8.66 -5.16
C PHE A 56 2.39 10.09 -5.16
N VAL A 57 3.70 10.25 -5.41
CA VAL A 57 4.38 11.55 -5.42
C VAL A 57 3.80 12.47 -6.50
N LEU A 58 3.68 11.97 -7.72
CA LEU A 58 3.17 12.76 -8.85
C LEU A 58 1.70 13.13 -8.69
N PHE A 59 0.89 12.20 -8.18
CA PHE A 59 -0.51 12.50 -7.92
C PHE A 59 -0.66 13.56 -6.84
N THR A 60 0.18 13.52 -5.80
CA THR A 60 0.25 14.59 -4.79
C THR A 60 0.66 15.92 -5.41
N LYS A 61 1.69 15.94 -6.27
CA LYS A 61 2.12 17.15 -7.00
C LYS A 61 1.02 17.74 -7.87
N ALA A 62 0.26 16.89 -8.56
CA ALA A 62 -0.88 17.30 -9.37
C ALA A 62 -1.96 17.98 -8.51
N LEU A 63 -2.31 17.40 -7.36
CA LEU A 63 -3.26 18.00 -6.42
C LEU A 63 -2.77 19.35 -5.88
N LEU A 64 -1.49 19.48 -5.55
CA LEU A 64 -0.89 20.76 -5.14
C LEU A 64 -0.98 21.82 -6.23
N THR A 65 -0.84 21.41 -7.48
CA THR A 65 -0.92 22.32 -8.63
C THR A 65 -2.36 22.79 -8.86
N LEU A 66 -3.34 21.90 -8.65
CA LEU A 66 -4.76 22.19 -8.87
C LEU A 66 -5.41 22.98 -7.72
N PHE A 67 -5.08 22.64 -6.47
CA PHE A 67 -5.74 23.19 -5.28
C PHE A 67 -4.85 24.15 -4.48
N GLY A 68 -3.59 24.32 -4.87
CA GLY A 68 -2.61 25.14 -4.18
C GLY A 68 -1.88 24.42 -3.03
N PRO A 69 -0.77 24.99 -2.55
CA PRO A 69 0.00 24.40 -1.46
C PRO A 69 -0.73 24.59 -0.12
N SER A 70 -1.11 23.48 0.50
CA SER A 70 -1.61 23.44 1.88
C SER A 70 -1.36 22.08 2.51
N GLU A 71 -1.32 22.03 3.84
CA GLU A 71 -1.19 20.76 4.57
C GLU A 71 -2.35 19.80 4.28
N TYR A 72 -3.55 20.34 4.09
CA TYR A 72 -4.73 19.57 3.71
C TYR A 72 -4.53 18.87 2.37
N VAL A 73 -4.05 19.58 1.35
CA VAL A 73 -3.82 19.02 0.01
C VAL A 73 -2.70 17.97 0.05
N LEU A 74 -1.63 18.21 0.80
CA LEU A 74 -0.53 17.25 0.98
C LEU A 74 -1.03 15.92 1.57
N ARG A 75 -1.89 15.98 2.59
CA ARG A 75 -2.41 14.79 3.28
C ARG A 75 -3.71 14.23 2.67
N LEU A 76 -4.24 14.86 1.60
CA LEU A 76 -5.55 14.53 1.03
C LEU A 76 -5.62 13.10 0.52
N ILE A 77 -4.57 12.62 -0.15
CA ILE A 77 -4.52 11.24 -0.67
C ILE A 77 -4.59 10.25 0.48
N ALA A 78 -3.81 10.45 1.55
CA ALA A 78 -3.81 9.58 2.71
C ALA A 78 -5.19 9.55 3.39
N PHE A 79 -5.82 10.72 3.54
CA PHE A 79 -7.14 10.83 4.17
C PHE A 79 -8.24 10.16 3.35
N ALA A 80 -8.28 10.46 2.05
CA ALA A 80 -9.23 9.85 1.13
C ALA A 80 -9.03 8.32 1.07
N ALA A 81 -7.80 7.85 0.96
CA ALA A 81 -7.49 6.43 0.93
C ALA A 81 -7.86 5.72 2.24
N GLY A 82 -7.59 6.36 3.39
CA GLY A 82 -7.97 5.84 4.70
C GLY A 82 -9.49 5.69 4.86
N CYS A 83 -10.27 6.66 4.37
CA CYS A 83 -11.74 6.61 4.40
C CYS A 83 -12.32 5.60 3.40
N LEU A 84 -11.83 5.59 2.15
CA LEU A 84 -12.28 4.65 1.12
C LEU A 84 -11.96 3.20 1.49
N SER A 85 -10.81 2.95 2.12
CA SER A 85 -10.44 1.62 2.62
C SER A 85 -11.44 1.08 3.63
N LEU A 86 -11.99 1.95 4.50
CA LEU A 86 -13.01 1.60 5.48
C LEU A 86 -14.32 1.11 4.83
N ILE A 87 -14.66 1.71 3.68
CA ILE A 87 -15.84 1.33 2.91
C ILE A 87 -15.58 0.02 2.16
N LEU A 88 -14.42 -0.10 1.50
CA LEU A 88 -14.09 -1.27 0.69
C LEU A 88 -13.89 -2.54 1.52
N ILE A 89 -13.34 -2.45 2.73
CA ILE A 89 -13.13 -3.64 3.56
C ILE A 89 -14.45 -4.33 3.92
N GLN A 90 -15.56 -3.60 4.05
CA GLN A 90 -16.88 -4.20 4.27
C GLN A 90 -17.24 -5.19 3.15
N ASN A 91 -16.95 -4.84 1.90
CA ASN A 91 -17.22 -5.68 0.74
C ASN A 91 -16.35 -6.95 0.74
N LEU A 92 -15.15 -6.87 1.30
CA LEU A 92 -14.28 -8.03 1.46
C LEU A 92 -14.76 -8.94 2.59
N LEU A 93 -15.09 -8.37 3.75
CA LEU A 93 -15.51 -9.13 4.93
C LEU A 93 -16.79 -9.93 4.69
N THR A 94 -17.77 -9.34 3.99
CA THR A 94 -19.03 -10.02 3.65
C THR A 94 -18.83 -11.32 2.84
N LYS A 95 -17.67 -11.51 2.21
CA LYS A 95 -17.32 -12.72 1.44
C LYS A 95 -16.80 -13.88 2.30
N THR A 96 -16.54 -13.68 3.59
CA THR A 96 -15.93 -14.68 4.49
C THR A 96 -16.94 -15.44 5.38
N GLY A 97 -18.23 -15.10 5.30
CA GLY A 97 -19.34 -15.89 5.87
C GLY A 97 -19.65 -15.69 7.37
N GLY A 98 -18.73 -15.15 8.20
CA GLY A 98 -18.93 -15.03 9.64
C GLY A 98 -19.47 -13.67 10.11
N ARG A 99 -20.72 -13.58 10.58
CA ARG A 99 -21.31 -12.29 11.05
C ARG A 99 -20.49 -11.61 12.15
N TYR A 100 -20.16 -12.33 13.22
CA TYR A 100 -19.43 -11.76 14.36
C TYR A 100 -17.97 -11.51 14.03
N GLY A 101 -17.33 -12.42 13.29
CA GLY A 101 -15.96 -12.23 12.77
C GLY A 101 -15.85 -10.98 11.89
N ASN A 102 -16.83 -10.76 11.00
CA ASN A 102 -16.89 -9.58 10.15
C ASN A 102 -17.07 -8.28 10.95
N LEU A 103 -17.93 -8.29 11.99
CA LEU A 103 -18.09 -7.13 12.85
C LEU A 103 -16.82 -6.82 13.63
N PHE A 104 -16.16 -7.85 14.18
CA PHE A 104 -14.90 -7.70 14.88
C PHE A 104 -13.80 -7.17 13.95
N ALA A 105 -13.61 -7.78 12.78
CA ALA A 105 -12.60 -7.35 11.82
C ALA A 105 -12.85 -5.91 11.32
N LEU A 106 -14.12 -5.55 11.05
CA LEU A 106 -14.47 -4.18 10.68
C LEU A 106 -14.18 -3.20 11.82
N ALA A 107 -14.48 -3.55 13.07
CA ALA A 107 -14.18 -2.71 14.23
C ALA A 107 -12.66 -2.54 14.44
N ALA A 108 -11.89 -3.63 14.36
CA ALA A 108 -10.44 -3.59 14.47
C ALA A 108 -9.82 -2.70 13.36
N PHE A 109 -10.33 -2.78 12.14
CA PHE A 109 -9.87 -1.94 11.04
C PHE A 109 -10.32 -0.47 11.18
N ALA A 110 -11.52 -0.22 11.69
CA ALA A 110 -12.05 1.12 11.91
C ALA A 110 -11.32 1.87 13.01
N PHE A 111 -10.99 1.17 14.10
CA PHE A 111 -10.44 1.74 15.33
C PHE A 111 -8.94 1.49 15.51
N GLY A 112 -8.28 0.83 14.55
CA GLY A 112 -6.84 0.60 14.59
C GLY A 112 -6.04 1.89 14.59
N ASN A 113 -5.20 2.09 15.62
CA ASN A 113 -4.49 3.35 15.86
C ASN A 113 -3.65 3.77 14.64
N TYR A 114 -2.86 2.85 14.06
CA TYR A 114 -2.02 3.15 12.90
C TYR A 114 -2.81 3.44 11.62
N LEU A 115 -3.97 2.79 11.43
CA LEU A 115 -4.86 3.06 10.28
C LEU A 115 -5.52 4.43 10.38
N ILE A 116 -5.77 4.92 11.61
CA ILE A 116 -6.27 6.27 11.85
C ILE A 116 -5.12 7.26 11.71
N TYR A 117 -3.97 6.98 12.33
CA TYR A 117 -2.79 7.83 12.35
C TYR A 117 -2.29 8.14 10.93
N TYR A 118 -1.98 7.10 10.15
CA TYR A 118 -1.46 7.26 8.78
C TYR A 118 -2.50 7.73 7.76
N SER A 119 -3.77 7.91 8.16
CA SER A 119 -4.76 8.58 7.32
C SER A 119 -4.57 10.10 7.27
N ALA A 120 -3.72 10.66 8.13
CA ALA A 120 -3.47 12.10 8.21
C ALA A 120 -1.99 12.47 8.08
N GLU A 121 -1.15 11.58 7.54
CA GLU A 121 0.26 11.87 7.24
C GLU A 121 0.51 11.91 5.73
N LEU A 122 1.46 12.74 5.30
CA LEU A 122 1.99 12.74 3.94
C LEU A 122 2.88 11.51 3.70
N LYS A 123 2.26 10.33 3.66
CA LYS A 123 2.88 9.04 3.39
C LYS A 123 1.95 8.14 2.59
N GLN A 124 2.52 7.21 1.83
CA GLN A 124 1.79 6.29 0.97
C GLN A 124 1.00 5.20 1.71
N TYR A 125 1.19 5.02 3.02
CA TYR A 125 0.68 3.86 3.76
C TYR A 125 -0.83 3.65 3.67
N SER A 126 -1.63 4.73 3.74
CA SER A 126 -3.08 4.61 3.57
C SER A 126 -3.48 4.21 2.15
N SER A 127 -2.73 4.66 1.15
CA SER A 127 -2.90 4.24 -0.24
C SER A 127 -2.48 2.80 -0.47
N ASP A 128 -1.42 2.33 0.21
CA ASP A 128 -1.00 0.93 0.18
C ASP A 128 -2.14 -0.01 0.64
N VAL A 129 -2.81 0.36 1.74
CA VAL A 129 -3.97 -0.38 2.26
C VAL A 129 -5.13 -0.36 1.25
N LEU A 130 -5.46 0.81 0.69
CA LEU A 130 -6.53 0.92 -0.30
C LEU A 130 -6.28 0.01 -1.51
N LEU A 131 -5.06 0.07 -2.07
CA LEU A 131 -4.69 -0.70 -3.25
C LEU A 131 -4.66 -2.19 -2.96
N CYS A 132 -4.21 -2.60 -1.77
CA CYS A 132 -4.32 -3.99 -1.32
C CYS A 132 -5.79 -4.45 -1.34
N LEU A 133 -6.72 -3.67 -0.77
CA LEU A 133 -8.14 -4.00 -0.77
C LEU A 133 -8.73 -4.06 -2.18
N VAL A 134 -8.39 -3.11 -3.06
CA VAL A 134 -8.81 -3.10 -4.46
C VAL A 134 -8.35 -4.35 -5.19
N LEU A 135 -7.08 -4.74 -5.01
CA LEU A 135 -6.52 -5.96 -5.61
C LEU A 135 -7.18 -7.22 -5.09
N LEU A 136 -7.44 -7.32 -3.78
CA LEU A 136 -8.13 -8.47 -3.19
C LEU A 136 -9.59 -8.58 -3.66
N LEU A 137 -10.29 -7.46 -3.82
CA LEU A 137 -11.64 -7.44 -4.39
C LEU A 137 -11.64 -7.85 -5.87
N ALA A 138 -10.66 -7.40 -6.65
CA ALA A 138 -10.48 -7.83 -8.04
C ALA A 138 -10.15 -9.32 -8.12
N PHE A 139 -9.25 -9.82 -7.28
CA PHE A 139 -8.93 -11.24 -7.16
C PHE A 139 -10.17 -12.08 -6.85
N TYR A 140 -11.05 -11.63 -5.96
CA TYR A 140 -12.23 -12.42 -5.61
C TYR A 140 -13.17 -12.68 -6.81
N ARG A 141 -13.20 -11.80 -7.81
CA ARG A 141 -13.96 -12.05 -9.06
C ARG A 141 -13.49 -13.32 -9.76
N HIS A 142 -12.20 -13.63 -9.65
CA HIS A 142 -11.57 -14.83 -10.20
C HIS A 142 -11.85 -16.12 -9.44
N LEU A 143 -12.42 -16.05 -8.24
CA LEU A 143 -12.87 -17.23 -7.51
C LEU A 143 -14.31 -17.65 -7.90
N SER A 144 -15.00 -16.83 -8.70
CA SER A 144 -16.33 -17.16 -9.22
C SER A 144 -16.24 -18.09 -10.44
N LYS A 145 -17.28 -18.91 -10.65
CA LYS A 145 -17.36 -19.81 -11.81
C LYS A 145 -17.43 -19.07 -13.15
N GLU A 146 -17.78 -17.79 -13.15
CA GLU A 146 -18.03 -16.97 -14.35
C GLU A 146 -16.85 -16.09 -14.76
N THR A 147 -15.65 -16.32 -14.22
CA THR A 147 -14.49 -15.50 -14.58
C THR A 147 -14.22 -15.53 -16.08
N ASN A 148 -13.99 -14.35 -16.66
CA ASN A 148 -13.76 -14.18 -18.09
C ASN A 148 -12.51 -13.30 -18.37
N ALA A 149 -12.17 -13.13 -19.65
CA ALA A 149 -10.99 -12.36 -20.06
C ALA A 149 -10.98 -10.90 -19.56
N LYS A 150 -12.14 -10.26 -19.41
CA LYS A 150 -12.22 -8.88 -18.90
C LYS A 150 -11.80 -8.80 -17.43
N ASP A 151 -12.07 -9.84 -16.65
CA ASP A 151 -11.63 -9.90 -15.24
C ASP A 151 -10.10 -10.03 -15.15
N PHE A 152 -9.47 -10.74 -16.09
CA PHE A 152 -8.00 -10.81 -16.17
C PHE A 152 -7.41 -9.46 -16.58
N VAL A 153 -7.93 -8.82 -17.63
CA VAL A 153 -7.49 -7.49 -18.06
C VAL A 153 -7.64 -6.46 -16.95
N LEU A 154 -8.78 -6.47 -16.25
CA LEU A 154 -9.01 -5.59 -15.09
C LEU A 154 -7.97 -5.85 -13.99
N LEU A 155 -7.71 -7.11 -13.65
CA LEU A 155 -6.71 -7.48 -12.66
C LEU A 155 -5.31 -7.01 -13.09
N THR A 156 -4.93 -7.22 -14.34
CA THR A 156 -3.65 -6.76 -14.89
C THR A 156 -3.50 -5.26 -14.73
N ILE A 157 -4.49 -4.47 -15.17
CA ILE A 157 -4.48 -3.01 -15.08
C ILE A 157 -4.36 -2.56 -13.62
N LEU A 158 -5.18 -3.12 -12.73
CA LEU A 158 -5.17 -2.76 -11.31
C LEU A 158 -3.83 -3.11 -10.66
N GLY A 159 -3.23 -4.26 -10.97
CA GLY A 159 -1.93 -4.65 -10.45
C GLY A 159 -0.80 -3.76 -10.96
N THR A 160 -0.80 -3.42 -12.26
CA THR A 160 0.18 -2.50 -12.85
C THR A 160 0.07 -1.12 -12.21
N LEU A 161 -1.15 -0.58 -12.07
CA LEU A 161 -1.37 0.69 -11.37
C LEU A 161 -0.96 0.61 -9.91
N ALA A 162 -1.28 -0.47 -9.20
CA ALA A 162 -0.90 -0.62 -7.81
C ALA A 162 0.63 -0.58 -7.61
N LEU A 163 1.41 -1.22 -8.50
CA LEU A 163 2.87 -1.14 -8.46
C LEU A 163 3.40 0.30 -8.59
N CYS A 164 2.69 1.18 -9.28
CA CYS A 164 3.11 2.58 -9.44
C CYS A 164 2.85 3.42 -8.17
N PHE A 165 1.82 3.07 -7.40
CA PHE A 165 1.36 3.84 -6.25
C PHE A 165 1.72 3.21 -4.90
N SER A 166 2.18 1.95 -4.89
CA SER A 166 2.43 1.18 -3.69
C SER A 166 3.61 0.24 -3.86
N TYR A 167 4.64 0.40 -3.02
CA TYR A 167 5.76 -0.54 -2.96
C TYR A 167 5.35 -1.95 -2.49
N PRO A 168 4.54 -2.13 -1.43
CA PRO A 168 4.17 -3.47 -0.98
C PRO A 168 3.21 -4.20 -1.93
N ALA A 169 2.63 -3.53 -2.94
CA ALA A 169 1.72 -4.16 -3.90
C ALA A 169 2.33 -5.38 -4.62
N ILE A 170 3.66 -5.41 -4.82
CA ILE A 170 4.36 -6.55 -5.43
C ILE A 170 4.11 -7.86 -4.67
N PHE A 171 4.06 -7.81 -3.35
CA PHE A 171 3.82 -8.99 -2.52
C PHE A 171 2.35 -9.46 -2.64
N VAL A 172 1.41 -8.51 -2.70
CA VAL A 172 -0.01 -8.80 -2.85
C VAL A 172 -0.29 -9.45 -4.20
N ILE A 173 0.21 -8.87 -5.30
CA ILE A 173 -0.02 -9.41 -6.64
C ILE A 173 0.72 -10.75 -6.85
N ALA A 174 1.88 -10.96 -6.22
CA ALA A 174 2.56 -12.25 -6.24
C ALA A 174 1.72 -13.34 -5.54
N GLY A 175 1.16 -13.05 -4.37
CA GLY A 175 0.25 -13.95 -3.67
C GLY A 175 -1.01 -14.27 -4.48
N ILE A 176 -1.61 -13.26 -5.12
CA ILE A 176 -2.74 -13.43 -6.03
C ILE A 176 -2.34 -14.32 -7.22
N GLY A 177 -1.22 -14.04 -7.88
CA GLY A 177 -0.74 -14.78 -9.04
C GLY A 177 -0.50 -16.26 -8.73
N ILE A 178 0.21 -16.56 -7.63
CA ILE A 178 0.45 -17.94 -7.18
C ILE A 178 -0.86 -18.64 -6.88
N THR A 179 -1.77 -17.97 -6.17
CA THR A 179 -3.09 -18.56 -5.84
C THR A 179 -3.89 -18.88 -7.10
N LEU A 180 -3.91 -17.98 -8.09
CA LEU A 180 -4.61 -18.21 -9.35
C LEU A 180 -3.96 -19.30 -10.20
N LEU A 181 -2.62 -19.39 -10.23
CA LEU A 181 -1.90 -20.49 -10.89
C LEU A 181 -2.30 -21.84 -10.31
N LEU A 182 -2.34 -21.95 -8.97
CA LEU A 182 -2.76 -23.17 -8.29
C LEU A 182 -4.26 -23.46 -8.51
N HIS A 183 -5.10 -22.44 -8.45
CA HIS A 183 -6.55 -22.59 -8.64
C HIS A 183 -6.91 -23.05 -10.05
N TYR A 184 -6.23 -22.53 -11.07
CA TYR A 184 -6.50 -22.81 -12.48
C TYR A 184 -5.49 -23.76 -13.14
N TRP A 185 -4.74 -24.55 -12.36
CA TRP A 185 -3.65 -25.42 -12.84
C TRP A 185 -4.03 -26.44 -13.95
N ARG A 186 -5.33 -26.74 -14.12
CA ARG A 186 -5.85 -27.62 -15.17
C ARG A 186 -6.47 -26.88 -16.36
N ASP A 187 -6.67 -25.58 -16.27
CA ASP A 187 -7.30 -24.74 -17.30
C ASP A 187 -6.22 -23.98 -18.08
N LYS A 188 -5.80 -24.56 -19.20
CA LYS A 188 -4.70 -24.02 -20.04
C LYS A 188 -4.97 -22.60 -20.52
N GLN A 189 -6.23 -22.27 -20.82
CA GLN A 189 -6.59 -20.96 -21.33
C GLN A 189 -6.45 -19.90 -20.23
N LYS A 190 -6.94 -20.19 -19.02
CA LYS A 190 -6.79 -19.27 -17.88
C LYS A 190 -5.35 -19.16 -17.41
N LEU A 191 -4.58 -20.25 -17.46
CA LEU A 191 -3.14 -20.21 -17.18
C LEU A 191 -2.40 -19.26 -18.12
N LEU A 192 -2.72 -19.25 -19.41
CA LEU A 192 -2.13 -18.30 -20.36
C LEU A 192 -2.41 -16.85 -19.93
N TRP A 193 -3.65 -16.52 -19.56
CA TRP A 193 -3.99 -15.18 -19.05
C TRP A 193 -3.23 -14.80 -17.78
N ILE A 194 -3.05 -15.74 -16.86
CA ILE A 194 -2.30 -15.53 -15.62
C ILE A 194 -0.81 -15.30 -15.92
N ILE A 195 -0.24 -16.08 -16.84
CA ILE A 195 1.16 -15.91 -17.27
C ILE A 195 1.35 -14.54 -17.94
N LEU A 196 0.47 -14.15 -18.86
CA LEU A 196 0.53 -12.83 -19.50
C LEU A 196 0.41 -11.70 -18.48
N THR A 197 -0.51 -11.83 -17.51
CA THR A 197 -0.65 -10.88 -16.40
C THR A 197 0.64 -10.79 -15.59
N GLY A 198 1.22 -11.94 -15.22
CA GLY A 198 2.46 -12.02 -14.46
C GLY A 198 3.65 -11.42 -15.21
N LEU A 199 3.76 -11.63 -16.52
CA LEU A 199 4.81 -11.03 -17.35
C LEU A 199 4.70 -9.51 -17.40
N ILE A 200 3.48 -8.96 -17.52
CA ILE A 200 3.25 -7.52 -17.50
C ILE A 200 3.62 -6.93 -16.14
N TRP A 201 3.21 -7.57 -15.04
CA TRP A 201 3.57 -7.12 -13.70
C TRP A 201 5.08 -7.21 -13.43
N ALA A 202 5.73 -8.30 -13.83
CA ALA A 202 7.17 -8.48 -13.68
C ALA A 202 7.94 -7.43 -14.50
N GLY A 203 7.53 -7.18 -15.75
CA GLY A 203 8.12 -6.14 -16.59
C GLY A 203 7.93 -4.73 -16.00
N THR A 204 6.73 -4.44 -15.48
CA THR A 204 6.43 -3.17 -14.80
C THR A 204 7.30 -3.00 -13.56
N PHE A 205 7.32 -4.00 -12.68
CA PHE A 205 8.15 -3.97 -11.47
C PHE A 205 9.64 -3.83 -11.81
N LEU A 206 10.14 -4.57 -12.79
CA LEU A 206 11.54 -4.48 -13.21
C LEU A 206 11.88 -3.08 -13.73
N ALA A 207 11.01 -2.48 -14.54
CA ALA A 207 11.18 -1.10 -15.00
C ALA A 207 11.22 -0.12 -13.82
N LEU A 208 10.26 -0.22 -12.88
CA LEU A 208 10.24 0.64 -11.69
C LEU A 208 11.46 0.43 -10.80
N TYR A 209 11.89 -0.82 -10.62
CA TYR A 209 13.05 -1.15 -9.84
C TYR A 209 14.32 -0.54 -10.43
N LEU A 210 14.58 -0.78 -11.72
CA LEU A 210 15.79 -0.31 -12.38
C LEU A 210 15.85 1.21 -12.53
N LEU A 211 14.72 1.86 -12.77
CA LEU A 211 14.66 3.30 -12.98
C LEU A 211 14.63 4.08 -11.67
N LEU A 212 13.96 3.57 -10.64
CA LEU A 212 13.61 4.35 -9.45
C LEU A 212 14.12 3.70 -8.15
N LEU A 213 13.68 2.47 -7.84
CA LEU A 213 13.90 1.90 -6.50
C LEU A 213 15.36 1.50 -6.25
N ARG A 214 16.12 1.08 -7.28
CA ARG A 214 17.49 0.57 -7.08
C ARG A 214 18.38 1.55 -6.33
N HIS A 215 18.23 2.86 -6.61
CA HIS A 215 19.04 3.90 -5.99
C HIS A 215 18.65 4.08 -4.51
N GLN A 216 17.38 3.90 -4.17
CA GLN A 216 16.88 3.97 -2.79
C GLN A 216 17.29 2.73 -1.98
N THR A 217 17.26 1.54 -2.59
CA THR A 217 17.65 0.29 -1.92
C THR A 217 19.15 0.16 -1.67
N GLN A 218 19.96 0.99 -2.30
CA GLN A 218 21.42 1.01 -2.17
C GLN A 218 21.92 2.16 -1.29
N ASP A 219 21.01 2.93 -0.69
CA ASP A 219 21.35 4.04 0.18
C ASP A 219 21.94 3.52 1.51
N ALA A 220 23.19 3.88 1.79
CA ALA A 220 23.93 3.39 2.94
C ALA A 220 23.32 3.85 4.28
N TYR A 221 22.73 5.05 4.32
CA TYR A 221 22.09 5.57 5.52
C TYR A 221 20.84 4.75 5.83
N LEU A 222 19.96 4.52 4.84
CA LEU A 222 18.75 3.73 5.03
C LEU A 222 19.07 2.29 5.42
N ILE A 223 20.04 1.65 4.76
CA ILE A 223 20.46 0.29 5.10
C ILE A 223 20.92 0.23 6.56
N THR A 224 21.81 1.14 6.98
CA THR A 224 22.34 1.16 8.34
C THR A 224 21.25 1.45 9.38
N PHE A 225 20.34 2.39 9.07
CA PHE A 225 19.22 2.75 9.94
C PHE A 225 18.30 1.54 10.20
N TRP A 226 17.88 0.83 9.16
CA TRP A 226 16.99 -0.32 9.29
C TRP A 226 17.68 -1.56 9.87
N ASP A 227 18.98 -1.73 9.61
CA ASP A 227 19.78 -2.80 10.22
C ASP A 227 19.89 -2.62 11.75
N ASN A 228 20.12 -1.37 12.21
CA ASN A 228 20.14 -1.03 13.64
C ASN A 228 18.79 -1.27 14.33
N LEU A 229 17.69 -1.21 13.59
CA LEU A 229 16.34 -1.54 14.08
C LEU A 229 16.02 -3.04 14.00
N LEU A 230 16.99 -3.89 13.66
CA LEU A 230 16.81 -5.33 13.45
C LEU A 230 15.70 -5.63 12.43
N SER A 231 15.52 -4.76 11.43
CA SER A 231 14.43 -4.89 10.45
C SER A 231 14.74 -5.90 9.35
N PHE A 232 16.02 -6.23 9.14
CA PHE A 232 16.43 -7.24 8.17
C PHE A 232 16.61 -8.62 8.82
N MET A 233 16.17 -9.66 8.11
CA MET A 233 16.45 -11.03 8.51
C MET A 233 17.96 -11.26 8.51
N PRO A 234 18.53 -11.82 9.58
CA PRO A 234 19.96 -12.12 9.63
C PRO A 234 20.30 -13.11 8.51
N MET A 235 21.43 -12.89 7.84
CA MET A 235 21.96 -13.81 6.85
C MET A 235 23.28 -14.43 7.35
N PRO A 236 23.41 -15.77 7.34
CA PRO A 236 22.35 -16.75 7.06
C PRO A 236 21.24 -16.77 8.13
N PRO A 237 20.01 -17.23 7.82
CA PRO A 237 18.84 -17.15 8.72
C PRO A 237 19.05 -17.76 10.11
N TRP A 238 19.88 -18.79 10.23
CA TRP A 238 20.17 -19.47 11.49
C TRP A 238 21.17 -18.73 12.39
N ARG A 239 21.74 -17.60 11.93
CA ARG A 239 22.66 -16.77 12.73
C ARG A 239 21.98 -16.19 13.97
N ASP A 240 20.71 -15.82 13.85
CA ASP A 240 19.88 -15.43 14.98
C ASP A 240 18.44 -15.90 14.78
N ILE A 241 18.15 -17.13 15.23
CA ILE A 241 16.81 -17.72 15.16
C ILE A 241 15.82 -16.94 16.04
N SER A 242 16.28 -16.21 17.06
CA SER A 242 15.42 -15.39 17.91
C SER A 242 14.84 -14.18 17.16
N TRP A 243 15.41 -13.83 16.01
CA TRP A 243 14.89 -12.77 15.15
C TRP A 243 13.45 -13.03 14.71
N PHE A 244 13.10 -14.27 14.33
CA PHE A 244 11.76 -14.60 13.84
C PHE A 244 10.63 -14.32 14.84
N PRO A 245 10.67 -14.83 16.09
CA PRO A 245 9.64 -14.51 17.07
C PRO A 245 9.65 -13.02 17.46
N LYS A 246 10.82 -12.35 17.48
CA LYS A 246 10.90 -10.90 17.74
C LYS A 246 10.22 -10.10 16.63
N ALA A 247 10.54 -10.38 15.37
CA ALA A 247 9.92 -9.74 14.21
C ALA A 247 8.39 -9.98 14.19
N LEU A 248 7.96 -11.21 14.47
CA LEU A 248 6.53 -11.54 14.56
C LEU A 248 5.86 -10.76 15.70
N SER A 249 6.46 -10.72 16.89
CA SER A 249 5.91 -9.96 18.01
C SER A 249 5.85 -8.45 17.72
N GLY A 250 6.87 -7.90 17.06
CA GLY A 250 6.92 -6.50 16.65
C GLY A 250 5.75 -6.12 15.73
N LEU A 251 5.35 -7.00 14.80
CA LEU A 251 4.16 -6.78 13.97
C LEU A 251 2.90 -6.60 14.81
N PHE A 252 2.72 -7.40 15.87
CA PHE A 252 1.55 -7.30 16.74
C PHE A 252 1.61 -6.11 17.69
N PHE A 253 2.77 -5.79 18.26
CA PHE A 253 2.94 -4.62 19.12
C PHE A 253 2.63 -3.34 18.36
N VAL A 254 3.19 -3.19 17.16
CA VAL A 254 2.88 -2.07 16.27
C VAL A 254 1.39 -2.09 15.93
N VAL A 255 0.80 -3.17 15.42
CA VAL A 255 -0.62 -3.15 15.02
C VAL A 255 -1.58 -2.91 16.20
N ALA A 256 -1.27 -3.41 17.40
CA ALA A 256 -2.08 -3.22 18.61
C ALA A 256 -1.92 -1.82 19.23
N GLY A 257 -0.91 -1.05 18.82
CA GLY A 257 -0.59 0.24 19.43
C GLY A 257 -0.16 0.14 20.88
N LEU A 258 0.50 -0.97 21.24
CA LEU A 258 1.07 -1.26 22.56
C LEU A 258 2.57 -0.98 22.61
#